data_AF-A0A6M3XJT6-F1
#
_entry.id   AF-A0A6M3XJT6-F1
#
_cell.length_a   1.000
_cell.length_b   1.000
_cell.length_c   1.000
_cell.angle_alpha   90.00
_cell.angle_beta   90.00
_cell.angle_gamma   90.00
#
_symmetry.space_group_name_H-M   'P 1'
#
loop_
_entity.id
_entity.type
_entity.pdbx_description
1 polymer ?
#
loop_
_entity_poly.entity_id
_entity_poly.type
_entity_poly.pdbx_seq_one_letter_code
_entity_poly.pdbx_strand_id
1 'polypeptide(L)'
;MRAKFESSYDEYFLEESAAYYSLLFEYSELSDVDGKTAFKLAKRALVYADRYNTISNDASKLTNIKSATKGDMQKFFYGRYRTLHLMHEHCVSVCNNANYNSRMYGGGVVT
;
A
#
# COMPACT_ATOMS: atom_id res chain seq x y z
N MET A 1 10.34 -3.51 -13.88
CA MET A 1 9.14 -3.55 -14.74
C MET A 1 8.39 -2.23 -14.57
N ARG A 2 8.00 -1.49 -15.62
CA ARG A 2 7.18 -0.27 -15.43
C ARG A 2 5.76 -0.71 -15.08
N ALA A 3 5.16 -0.10 -14.07
CA ALA A 3 3.77 -0.33 -13.70
C ALA A 3 2.85 -0.07 -14.91
N LYS A 4 2.04 -1.06 -15.29
CA LYS A 4 0.98 -0.87 -16.28
C LYS A 4 -0.25 -0.38 -15.53
N PHE A 5 -0.76 0.79 -15.91
CA PHE A 5 -2.03 1.28 -15.39
C PHE A 5 -3.18 0.40 -15.87
N GLU A 6 -4.09 0.04 -14.96
CA GLU A 6 -5.19 -0.90 -15.23
C GLU A 6 -6.56 -0.21 -15.23
N SER A 7 -6.66 0.98 -14.63
CA SER A 7 -7.90 1.76 -14.60
C SER A 7 -7.80 3.00 -15.48
N SER A 8 -8.89 3.39 -16.14
CA SER A 8 -9.00 4.70 -16.78
C SER A 8 -8.83 5.87 -15.81
N TYR A 9 -9.03 5.64 -14.50
CA TYR A 9 -8.77 6.63 -13.46
C TYR A 9 -7.27 6.82 -13.16
N ASP A 10 -6.43 5.84 -13.49
CA ASP A 10 -4.98 5.97 -13.27
C ASP A 10 -4.39 7.09 -14.14
N GLU A 11 -4.93 7.31 -15.34
CA GLU A 11 -4.53 8.41 -16.23
C GLU A 11 -4.84 9.79 -15.66
N TYR A 12 -5.84 9.86 -14.77
CA TYR A 12 -6.25 11.09 -14.15
C TYR A 12 -5.45 11.43 -12.88
N PHE A 13 -4.81 10.45 -12.27
CA PHE A 13 -4.08 10.56 -11.00
C PHE A 13 -2.72 9.88 -11.11
N LEU A 14 -1.92 10.33 -12.08
CA LEU A 14 -0.68 9.68 -12.50
C LEU A 14 0.32 9.50 -11.36
N GLU A 15 0.48 10.51 -10.51
CA GLU A 15 1.43 10.45 -9.39
C GLU A 15 0.98 9.47 -8.32
N GLU A 16 -0.29 9.52 -7.91
CA GLU A 16 -0.88 8.58 -6.96
C GLU A 16 -0.79 7.15 -7.50
N SER A 17 -1.23 6.93 -8.74
CA SER A 17 -1.22 5.61 -9.36
C SER A 17 0.20 5.07 -9.53
N ALA A 18 1.16 5.88 -9.97
CA ALA A 18 2.57 5.47 -10.04
C ALA A 18 3.11 5.06 -8.67
N ALA A 19 2.82 5.84 -7.62
CA ALA A 19 3.24 5.52 -6.25
C ALA A 19 2.59 4.22 -5.73
N TYR A 20 1.29 4.03 -6.02
CA TYR A 20 0.56 2.83 -5.65
C TYR A 20 1.17 1.57 -6.26
N TYR A 21 1.38 1.55 -7.59
CA TYR A 21 1.93 0.37 -8.25
C TYR A 21 3.42 0.15 -7.92
N SER A 22 4.20 1.22 -7.72
CA SER A 22 5.57 1.09 -7.23
C SER A 22 5.59 0.37 -5.88
N LEU A 23 4.70 0.76 -4.98
CA LEU A 23 4.62 0.16 -3.66
C LEU A 23 4.12 -1.29 -3.70
N LEU A 24 3.16 -1.61 -4.57
CA LEU A 24 2.73 -2.99 -4.81
C LEU A 24 3.86 -3.87 -5.35
N PHE A 25 4.66 -3.34 -6.27
CA PHE A 25 5.79 -4.07 -6.83
C PHE A 25 6.83 -4.39 -5.74
N GLU A 26 7.22 -3.39 -4.95
CA GLU A 26 8.13 -3.60 -3.82
C GLU A 26 7.56 -4.59 -2.78
N TYR A 27 6.25 -4.54 -2.52
CA TYR A 27 5.59 -5.51 -1.65
C TYR A 27 5.58 -6.92 -2.23
N SER A 28 5.45 -7.08 -3.54
CA SER A 28 5.47 -8.39 -4.19
C SER A 28 6.83 -9.09 -4.07
N GLU A 29 7.90 -8.32 -3.83
CA GLU A 29 9.26 -8.80 -3.61
C GLU A 29 9.57 -9.02 -2.11
N LEU A 30 8.63 -8.73 -1.20
CA LEU A 30 8.82 -8.89 0.23
C LEU A 30 8.93 -10.37 0.60
N SER A 31 10.00 -10.71 1.32
CA SER A 31 10.18 -12.02 1.95
C SER A 31 9.63 -12.04 3.38
N ASP A 32 9.09 -13.20 3.79
CA ASP A 32 8.49 -13.42 5.12
C ASP A 32 9.49 -13.33 6.29
N VAL A 33 10.79 -13.27 6.01
CA VAL A 33 11.85 -13.14 7.03
C VAL A 33 12.47 -11.75 7.09
N ASP A 34 12.16 -10.86 6.14
CA ASP A 34 12.72 -9.50 6.11
C ASP A 34 11.85 -8.51 6.87
N GLY A 35 11.94 -8.56 8.21
CA GLY A 35 11.20 -7.66 9.08
C GLY A 35 11.53 -6.17 8.90
N LYS A 36 12.75 -5.83 8.46
CA LYS A 36 13.16 -4.42 8.27
C LYS A 36 12.47 -3.82 7.04
N THR A 37 12.47 -4.55 5.93
CA THR A 37 11.78 -4.13 4.71
C THR A 37 10.27 -4.12 4.93
N ALA A 38 9.72 -5.15 5.61
CA ALA A 38 8.32 -5.18 5.99
C ALA A 38 7.90 -3.93 6.79
N PHE A 39 8.69 -3.52 7.79
CA PHE A 39 8.36 -2.31 8.57
C PHE A 39 8.38 -1.02 7.74
N LYS A 40 9.32 -0.89 6.78
CA LYS A 40 9.37 0.27 5.87
C LYS A 40 8.14 0.30 4.95
N LEU A 41 7.78 -0.86 4.38
CA LEU A 41 6.60 -1.01 3.55
C LEU A 41 5.32 -0.72 4.33
N ALA A 42 5.18 -1.22 5.56
CA ALA A 42 4.03 -0.98 6.42
C ALA A 42 3.76 0.52 6.63
N LYS A 43 4.80 1.31 6.92
CA LYS A 43 4.66 2.77 7.12
C LYS A 43 4.22 3.48 5.84
N ARG A 44 4.83 3.16 4.71
CA ARG A 44 4.47 3.75 3.41
C ARG A 44 3.04 3.36 3.02
N ALA A 45 2.69 2.09 3.18
CA ALA A 45 1.35 1.56 2.94
C ALA A 45 0.29 2.33 3.71
N LEU A 46 0.53 2.59 5.01
CA LEU A 46 -0.40 3.35 5.84
C LEU A 46 -0.57 4.79 5.37
N VAL A 47 0.53 5.48 5.04
CA VAL A 47 0.49 6.87 4.55
C VAL A 47 -0.28 6.96 3.24
N TYR A 48 -0.03 6.06 2.29
CA TYR A 48 -0.78 6.05 1.04
C TYR A 48 -2.23 5.62 1.25
N ALA A 49 -2.51 4.66 2.14
CA ALA A 49 -3.88 4.26 2.45
C ALA A 49 -4.70 5.46 2.94
N ASP A 50 -4.14 6.24 3.88
CA ASP A 50 -4.78 7.45 4.39
C ASP A 50 -5.01 8.50 3.29
N ARG A 51 -4.01 8.71 2.42
CA ARG A 51 -4.15 9.60 1.26
C ARG A 51 -5.28 9.16 0.33
N TYR A 52 -5.34 7.88 -0.04
CA TYR A 52 -6.39 7.32 -0.91
C TYR A 52 -7.77 7.40 -0.24
N ASN A 53 -7.86 7.18 1.07
CA ASN A 53 -9.10 7.34 1.84
C ASN A 53 -9.58 8.81 1.84
N THR A 54 -8.66 9.75 2.06
CA THR A 54 -8.94 11.19 2.03
C THR A 54 -9.46 11.61 0.65
N ILE A 55 -8.79 11.20 -0.42
CA ILE A 55 -9.21 11.50 -1.79
C ILE A 55 -10.59 10.88 -2.10
N SER A 56 -10.85 9.67 -1.62
CA SER A 56 -12.17 9.01 -1.73
C SER A 56 -13.28 9.84 -1.07
N ASN A 57 -13.03 10.38 0.12
CA ASN A 57 -13.99 11.22 0.84
C ASN A 57 -14.23 12.56 0.13
N ASP A 58 -13.21 13.10 -0.55
CA ASP A 58 -13.30 14.31 -1.35
C ASP A 58 -13.78 14.07 -2.80
N ALA A 59 -14.21 12.86 -3.15
CA ALA A 59 -14.59 12.50 -4.52
C ALA A 59 -15.65 13.45 -5.13
N SER A 60 -16.60 13.95 -4.33
CA SER A 60 -17.61 14.92 -4.82
C SER A 60 -17.04 16.26 -5.28
N LYS A 61 -15.84 16.63 -4.83
CA LYS A 61 -15.16 17.85 -5.28
C LYS A 61 -14.40 17.60 -6.59
N LEU A 62 -13.97 16.37 -6.81
CA LEU A 62 -13.18 15.95 -7.98
C LEU A 62 -14.03 15.62 -9.21
N THR A 63 -15.29 15.22 -9.02
CA THR A 63 -16.24 14.95 -10.11
C THR A 63 -16.43 16.10 -11.07
N ASN A 64 -16.32 17.34 -10.58
CA ASN A 64 -16.48 18.54 -11.39
C ASN A 64 -15.31 18.79 -12.36
N ILE A 65 -14.19 18.09 -12.19
CA ILE A 65 -12.94 18.35 -12.93
C ILE A 65 -12.75 17.34 -14.08
N LYS A 66 -13.27 16.12 -13.94
CA LYS A 66 -12.82 14.96 -14.74
C LYS A 66 -13.94 14.15 -15.40
N SER A 67 -15.15 14.70 -15.49
CA SER A 67 -16.31 14.08 -16.17
C SER A 67 -16.62 12.64 -15.73
N ALA A 68 -16.40 12.33 -14.46
CA ALA A 68 -16.62 11.00 -13.89
C ALA A 68 -17.66 11.06 -12.78
N THR A 69 -18.41 9.97 -12.62
CA THR A 69 -19.44 9.85 -11.60
C THR A 69 -18.81 9.78 -10.20
N LYS A 70 -19.39 10.47 -9.22
CA LYS A 70 -18.92 10.48 -7.82
C LYS A 70 -18.74 9.08 -7.27
N GLY A 71 -19.74 8.22 -7.50
CA GLY A 71 -19.73 6.85 -7.01
C GLY A 71 -18.56 6.03 -7.56
N ASP A 72 -18.19 6.25 -8.82
CA ASP A 72 -17.12 5.49 -9.47
C ASP A 72 -15.74 5.95 -8.98
N MET A 73 -15.54 7.26 -8.79
CA MET A 73 -14.32 7.77 -8.16
C MET A 73 -14.17 7.27 -6.72
N GLN A 74 -15.23 7.34 -5.92
CA GLN A 74 -15.20 6.89 -4.54
C GLN A 74 -14.86 5.40 -4.46
N LYS A 75 -15.44 4.56 -5.33
CA LYS A 75 -15.11 3.13 -5.44
C LYS A 75 -13.66 2.92 -5.84
N PHE A 76 -13.15 3.66 -6.82
CA PHE A 76 -11.76 3.56 -7.28
C PHE A 76 -10.78 3.84 -6.14
N PHE A 77 -10.90 5.01 -5.49
CA PHE A 77 -10.00 5.39 -4.41
C PHE A 77 -10.14 4.49 -3.18
N TYR A 78 -11.37 4.09 -2.85
CA TYR A 78 -11.62 3.16 -1.74
C TYR A 78 -10.99 1.78 -1.97
N GLY A 79 -11.07 1.23 -3.18
CA GLY A 79 -10.44 -0.06 -3.51
C GLY A 79 -8.93 -0.05 -3.31
N ARG A 80 -8.28 1.06 -3.71
CA ARG A 80 -6.84 1.28 -3.52
C ARG A 80 -6.48 1.45 -2.04
N TYR A 81 -7.25 2.25 -1.30
CA TYR A 81 -7.16 2.34 0.16
C TYR A 81 -7.21 0.95 0.81
N ARG A 82 -8.23 0.15 0.48
CA ARG A 82 -8.42 -1.17 1.10
C ARG A 82 -7.24 -2.10 0.83
N THR A 83 -6.73 -2.09 -0.40
CA THR A 83 -5.54 -2.87 -0.78
C THR A 83 -4.32 -2.47 0.04
N LEU A 84 -4.05 -1.16 0.15
CA LEU A 84 -2.92 -0.65 0.92
C LEU A 84 -3.05 -0.93 2.41
N HIS A 85 -4.27 -0.89 2.95
CA HIS A 85 -4.52 -1.23 4.34
C HIS A 85 -4.25 -2.71 4.64
N LEU A 86 -4.71 -3.62 3.77
CA LEU A 86 -4.39 -5.05 3.88
C LEU A 86 -2.88 -5.31 3.78
N MET A 87 -2.21 -4.60 2.88
CA MET A 87 -0.76 -4.67 2.72
C MET A 87 -0.02 -4.19 3.98
N HIS A 88 -0.51 -3.12 4.62
CA HIS A 88 0.00 -2.64 5.90
C HIS A 88 -0.12 -3.72 6.99
N GLU A 89 -1.32 -4.30 7.14
CA GLU A 89 -1.59 -5.36 8.13
C GLU A 89 -0.67 -6.56 7.93
N HIS A 90 -0.51 -7.01 6.68
CA HIS A 90 0.40 -8.11 6.35
C HIS A 90 1.85 -7.77 6.71
N CYS A 91 2.34 -6.60 6.32
CA CYS A 91 3.71 -6.17 6.62
C CYS A 91 3.98 -6.07 8.13
N VAL A 92 3.00 -5.62 8.93
CA VAL A 92 3.11 -5.61 10.39
C VAL A 92 3.24 -7.03 10.94
N SER A 93 2.45 -7.97 10.41
CA SER A 93 2.54 -9.39 10.77
C SER A 93 3.92 -9.97 10.47
N VAL A 94 4.46 -9.74 9.26
CA VAL A 94 5.81 -10.19 8.86
C VAL A 94 6.87 -9.60 9.79
N CYS A 95 6.81 -8.31 10.10
CA CYS A 95 7.73 -7.66 11.03
C CYS A 95 7.70 -8.30 12.42
N ASN A 96 6.50 -8.57 12.94
CA ASN A 96 6.34 -9.21 14.25
C ASN A 96 6.90 -10.64 14.27
N ASN A 97 6.67 -11.42 13.21
CA ASN A 97 7.20 -12.77 13.08
C ASN A 97 8.74 -12.78 12.99
N ALA A 98 9.33 -11.87 12.20
CA ALA A 98 10.79 -11.72 12.13
C ALA A 98 11.40 -11.33 13.48
N ASN A 99 10.73 -10.44 14.24
CA ASN A 99 11.16 -10.07 15.59
C ASN A 99 11.03 -11.23 16.58
N TYR A 100 9.99 -12.05 16.48
CA TYR A 100 9.83 -13.24 17.31
C TYR A 100 10.93 -14.28 17.03
N ASN A 101 11.18 -14.58 15.76
CA ASN A 101 12.23 -15.53 15.35
C ASN A 101 13.63 -15.08 15.78
N SER A 102 13.95 -13.79 15.63
CA SER A 102 15.24 -13.27 16.08
C SER A 102 15.43 -13.37 17.60
N ARG A 103 14.36 -13.26 18.39
CA ARG A 103 14.42 -13.46 19.85
C ARG A 103 14.57 -14.93 20.25
N MET A 104 13.86 -15.83 19.57
CA MET A 104 13.87 -17.26 19.90
C MET A 104 15.17 -17.96 19.47
N TYR A 105 15.71 -17.60 18.30
CA TYR A 105 16.89 -18.28 17.73
C TYR A 105 18.18 -17.46 17.82
N GLY A 106 18.11 -16.15 18.06
CA GLY A 106 19.29 -15.28 18.21
C GLY A 106 19.93 -15.29 19.61
N GLY A 107 19.33 -16.00 20.58
CA GLY A 107 19.88 -16.18 21.93
C GLY A 107 20.86 -17.36 22.07
N GLY A 108 21.06 -18.15 21.01
CA GLY A 108 22.04 -19.23 20.97
C GLY A 108 23.43 -18.68 20.66
N VAL A 109 24.15 -18.25 21.70
CA VAL A 109 25.60 -18.03 21.61
C VAL A 109 26.23 -19.37 21.22
N VAL A 110 26.75 -19.45 19.99
CA VAL A 110 27.73 -20.47 19.61
C VAL A 110 29.06 -19.99 20.19
N THR A 111 29.38 -20.47 21.41
CA THR A 111 30.72 -20.51 21.97
C THR A 111 31.05 -21.95 22.30
#